data_AF-A0A401W8S3-F1
#
_entry.id   AF-A0A401W8S3-F1
#
_cell.length_a   1.000
_cell.length_b   1.000
_cell.length_c   1.000
_cell.angle_alpha   90.00
_cell.angle_beta   90.00
_cell.angle_gamma   90.00
#
_symmetry.space_group_name_H-M   'P 1'
#
loop_
_entity.id
_entity.type
_entity.pdbx_description
1 polymer ?
#
loop_
_entity_poly.entity_id
_entity_poly.type
_entity_poly.pdbx_seq_one_letter_code
_entity_poly.pdbx_strand_id
1 'polypeptide(L)' 'MFARKSSDNTEAVSRHKAAKAALRENQRAEKAAGVHEETDTFRELNAEAADAARGVSWWRRG' A
#
# COMPACT_ATOMS: atom_id res chain seq x y z
N MET A 1 16.78 -23.93 7.47
CA MET A 1 17.03 -22.63 6.81
C MET A 1 15.73 -21.84 6.55
N PHE A 2 14.89 -21.60 7.57
CA PHE A 2 13.55 -21.00 7.36
C PHE A 2 13.46 -19.49 7.68
N ALA A 3 14.49 -18.87 8.24
CA ALA A 3 14.41 -17.48 8.72
C ALA A 3 14.29 -16.42 7.60
N ARG A 4 14.89 -16.68 6.43
CA ARG A 4 15.01 -15.66 5.36
C ARG A 4 13.67 -15.29 4.73
N LYS A 5 12.72 -16.24 4.66
CA LYS A 5 11.39 -16.06 4.07
C LYS A 5 10.43 -15.27 4.98
N SER A 6 10.68 -15.29 6.28
CA SER A 6 9.87 -14.57 7.29
C SER A 6 10.24 -13.09 7.38
N SER A 7 11.53 -12.76 7.25
CA SER A 7 12.03 -11.39 7.27
C SER A 7 11.57 -10.61 6.03
N ASP A 8 11.70 -11.20 4.84
CA ASP A 8 11.28 -10.62 3.55
C ASP A 8 9.76 -10.33 3.51
N ASN A 9 8.97 -11.23 4.10
CA ASN A 9 7.52 -11.05 4.26
C ASN A 9 7.19 -9.94 5.26
N THR A 10 7.93 -9.84 6.37
CA THR A 10 7.74 -8.76 7.36
C THR A 10 8.02 -7.39 6.75
N GLU A 11 9.07 -7.27 5.95
CA GLU A 11 9.37 -6.02 5.23
C GLU A 11 8.31 -5.69 4.18
N ALA A 12 7.89 -6.66 3.37
CA ALA A 12 6.83 -6.46 2.38
C ALA A 12 5.50 -6.05 3.03
N VAL A 13 5.14 -6.67 4.16
CA VAL A 13 3.94 -6.32 4.95
C VAL A 13 4.05 -4.92 5.52
N SER A 14 5.24 -4.52 5.99
CA SER A 14 5.48 -3.18 6.54
C SER A 14 5.36 -2.11 5.46
N ARG A 15 5.96 -2.34 4.27
CA ARG A 15 5.81 -1.45 3.11
C ARG A 15 4.36 -1.33 2.66
N HIS A 16 3.63 -2.44 2.56
CA HIS A 16 2.21 -2.42 2.20
C HIS A 16 1.35 -1.68 3.24
N LYS A 17 1.66 -1.80 4.53
CA LYS A 17 0.97 -1.03 5.59
C LYS A 17 1.25 0.47 5.46
N ALA A 18 2.50 0.86 5.21
CA ALA A 18 2.89 2.25 5.04
C ALA A 18 2.20 2.88 3.81
N ALA A 19 2.27 2.21 2.66
CA ALA A 19 1.61 2.68 1.42
C ALA A 19 0.09 2.84 1.60
N LYS A 20 -0.58 1.88 2.27
CA LYS A 20 -2.01 2.02 2.59
C LYS A 20 -2.31 3.14 3.59
N ALA A 21 -1.39 3.44 4.51
CA ALA A 21 -1.57 4.54 5.44
C ALA A 21 -1.52 5.88 4.69
N ALA A 22 -0.53 6.06 3.80
CA ALA A 22 -0.41 7.23 2.94
C ALA A 22 -1.63 7.41 2.04
N LEU A 23 -2.10 6.34 1.39
CA LEU A 23 -3.32 6.38 0.57
C LEU A 23 -4.55 6.85 1.37
N ARG A 24 -4.73 6.34 2.59
CA ARG A 24 -5.85 6.72 3.46
C ARG A 24 -5.74 8.17 3.97
N GLU A 25 -4.53 8.63 4.23
CA GLU A 25 -4.28 10.01 4.63
C GLU A 25 -4.60 10.97 3.49
N ASN A 26 -4.13 10.67 2.28
CA ASN A 26 -4.48 11.42 1.08
C ASN A 26 -5.99 11.42 0.83
N GLN A 27 -6.68 10.28 0.91
CA GLN A 27 -8.14 10.22 0.80
C GLN A 27 -8.86 11.09 1.86
N ARG A 28 -8.33 11.15 3.08
CA ARG A 28 -8.90 12.01 4.14
C ARG A 28 -8.67 13.49 3.83
N ALA A 29 -7.48 13.84 3.34
CA ALA A 29 -7.15 15.20 2.93
C ALA A 29 -8.01 15.66 1.74
N GLU A 30 -8.17 14.81 0.73
CA GLU A 30 -9.03 15.03 -0.44
C GLU A 30 -10.48 15.22 -0.02
N LYS A 31 -11.00 14.32 0.84
CA LYS A 31 -12.35 14.45 1.39
C LYS A 31 -12.53 15.74 2.18
N ALA A 32 -11.54 16.15 2.98
CA ALA A 32 -11.59 17.40 3.74
C ALA A 32 -11.52 18.64 2.82
N ALA A 33 -10.83 18.53 1.68
CA ALA A 33 -10.77 19.55 0.65
C ALA A 33 -12.00 19.54 -0.29
N GLY A 34 -12.92 18.57 -0.15
CA GLY A 34 -14.08 18.42 -1.03
C GLY A 34 -13.74 17.86 -2.41
N VAL A 35 -12.57 17.25 -2.58
CA VAL A 35 -12.15 16.59 -3.82
C VAL A 35 -12.85 15.23 -3.89
N HIS A 36 -13.63 15.04 -4.94
CA HIS A 36 -14.40 13.81 -5.21
C HIS A 36 -13.91 13.06 -6.45
N GLU A 37 -13.05 13.70 -7.23
CA GLU A 37 -12.44 13.14 -8.42
C GLU A 37 -11.13 12.41 -8.09
N GLU A 38 -10.79 11.46 -8.94
CA GLU A 38 -9.56 10.69 -8.79
C GLU A 38 -8.35 11.58 -9.11
N THR A 39 -7.54 11.87 -8.09
CA THR A 39 -6.35 12.70 -8.25
C THR A 39 -5.15 11.87 -8.72
N ASP A 40 -4.17 12.53 -9.32
CA ASP A 40 -2.92 11.87 -9.69
C ASP A 40 -2.17 11.37 -8.45
N THR A 41 -2.22 12.11 -7.33
CA THR A 41 -1.67 11.67 -6.03
C THR A 41 -2.33 10.38 -5.55
N PHE A 42 -3.66 10.28 -5.64
CA PHE A 42 -4.38 9.07 -5.29
C PHE A 42 -3.96 7.89 -6.18
N ARG A 43 -3.82 8.12 -7.49
CA ARG A 43 -3.35 7.08 -8.44
C ARG A 43 -1.96 6.57 -8.10
N GLU A 44 -1.02 7.48 -7.84
CA GLU A 44 0.37 7.13 -7.50
C GLU A 44 0.42 6.32 -6.20
N LEU A 45 -0.26 6.77 -5.14
CA LEU A 45 -0.32 6.06 -3.86
C LEU A 45 -1.02 4.71 -3.97
N ASN A 46 -2.05 4.61 -4.81
CA ASN A 46 -2.76 3.36 -5.05
C ASN A 46 -1.89 2.36 -5.84
N ALA A 47 -1.13 2.84 -6.82
CA ALA A 47 -0.15 2.03 -7.55
C ALA A 47 0.96 1.51 -6.62
N GLU A 48 1.51 2.37 -5.75
CA GLU A 48 2.51 1.98 -4.76
C GLU A 48 1.95 0.93 -3.78
N ALA A 49 0.71 1.11 -3.30
CA ALA A 49 0.06 0.13 -2.45
C ALA A 49 -0.15 -1.21 -3.17
N ALA A 50 -0.49 -1.20 -4.46
CA ALA A 50 -0.64 -2.40 -5.27
C ALA A 50 0.69 -3.11 -5.52
N ASP A 51 1.76 -2.38 -5.83
CA ASP A 51 3.10 -2.96 -6.00
C ASP A 51 3.66 -3.50 -4.69
N ALA A 52 3.45 -2.81 -3.56
CA ALA A 52 3.78 -3.32 -2.25
C ALA A 52 3.00 -4.60 -1.92
N ALA A 53 1.72 -4.68 -2.31
CA ALA A 53 0.90 -5.88 -2.13
C ALA A 53 1.42 -7.09 -2.93
N ARG A 54 1.97 -6.88 -4.14
CA ARG A 54 2.62 -7.95 -4.94
C ARG A 54 3.86 -8.56 -4.26
N GLY A 55 4.49 -7.83 -3.35
CA GLY A 55 5.58 -8.32 -2.51
C GLY A 55 5.10 -9.25 -1.37
N VAL A 56 3.82 -9.21 -1.01
CA VAL A 56 3.30 -9.94 0.13
C VAL A 56 2.82 -11.34 -0.27
N SER A 57 3.31 -12.37 0.42
CA SER A 57 3.13 -13.77 0.01
C SER A 57 1.68 -14.27 0.01
N TRP A 58 0.79 -13.68 0.82
CA TRP A 58 -0.63 -14.06 0.86
C TRP A 58 -1.44 -13.42 -0.28
N TRP A 59 -0.95 -12.32 -0.85
CA TRP A 59 -1.56 -11.65 -2.00
C TRP A 59 -1.28 -12.40 -3.31
N ARG A 60 -0.14 -13.10 -3.41
CA ARG A 60 0.21 -13.97 -4.55
C ARG A 60 -0.55 -15.31 -4.59
N ARG A 61 -1.29 -15.65 -3.53
CA ARG A 61 -1.93 -16.96 -3.38
C ARG A 61 -3.46 -16.93 -3.57
N GLY A 62 -4.00 -15.75 -3.92
CA GLY A 62 -5.40 -15.54 -4.31
C GLY A 62 -5.58 -15.60 -5.81
#